data_AF-A0A3M2AWU5-F1
#
_entry.id   AF-A0A3M2AWU5-F1
#
_cell.length_a   1.000
_cell.length_b   1.000
_cell.length_c   1.000
_cell.angle_alpha   90.00
_cell.angle_beta   90.00
_cell.angle_gamma   90.00
#
_symmetry.space_group_name_H-M   'P 1'
#
loop_
_entity.id
_entity.type
_entity.pdbx_description
1 polymer ?
#
loop_
_entity_poly.entity_id
_entity_poly.type
_entity_poly.pdbx_seq_one_letter_code
_entity_poly.pdbx_strand_id
1 'polypeptide(L)'
;MVPVALVLHFLALAQEPAPPPADPVAALTAEYEASDLDPRLRYEKFQPRFLALVESAAEPELRLRARLWLFREMWWEQQRGGMYEKSAELFETILREHGDSPLLAALPESGFVLRSDQRIPAFRRLLERSPHPEVKAAALFGIGREAFRSRDPEVRKEMKPALERLARDYGDLRFHFTTYGELAAAFLAPHPREALAVGRVAPEIVGRTVDGEELRLSDFRGRVVVLDFWGDW
;
A
#
# COMPACT_ATOMS: atom_id res chain seq x y z
N MET A 1 55.17 -12.23 -48.66
CA MET A 1 53.71 -12.24 -48.86
C MET A 1 53.03 -12.55 -47.53
N VAL A 2 52.56 -11.52 -46.83
CA VAL A 2 51.33 -11.46 -46.01
C VAL A 2 50.97 -9.97 -45.94
N PRO A 3 49.79 -9.50 -46.39
CA PRO A 3 49.45 -8.09 -46.32
C PRO A 3 48.85 -7.76 -44.94
N VAL A 4 49.31 -6.66 -44.35
CA VAL A 4 48.70 -6.05 -43.16
C VAL A 4 47.46 -5.28 -43.63
N ALA A 5 46.28 -5.77 -43.29
CA ALA A 5 45.02 -5.06 -43.51
C ALA A 5 44.77 -4.10 -42.33
N LEU A 6 44.82 -2.80 -42.62
CA LEU A 6 44.42 -1.74 -41.71
C LEU A 6 42.89 -1.66 -41.69
N VAL A 7 42.24 -2.19 -40.65
CA VAL A 7 40.79 -2.05 -40.45
C VAL A 7 40.55 -0.82 -39.57
N LEU A 8 40.12 0.28 -40.20
CA LEU A 8 39.59 1.46 -39.51
C LEU A 8 38.21 1.13 -38.94
N HIS A 9 38.14 0.86 -37.63
CA HIS A 9 36.86 0.79 -36.90
C HIS A 9 36.40 2.21 -36.56
N PHE A 10 35.37 2.70 -37.26
CA PHE A 10 34.55 3.81 -36.78
C PHE A 10 33.69 3.28 -35.62
N LEU A 11 34.09 3.58 -34.39
CA LEU A 11 33.23 3.45 -33.21
C LEU A 11 32.19 4.59 -33.28
N ALA A 12 31.02 4.28 -33.85
CA ALA A 12 29.82 5.06 -33.56
C ALA A 12 29.50 4.82 -32.08
N LEU A 13 29.73 5.83 -31.24
CA LEU A 13 29.21 5.86 -29.88
C LEU A 13 27.68 5.81 -30.00
N ALA A 14 27.09 4.62 -29.83
CA ALA A 14 25.69 4.51 -29.52
C ALA A 14 25.50 5.31 -28.22
N GLN A 15 24.83 6.45 -28.32
CA GLN A 15 24.33 7.14 -27.14
C GLN A 15 23.51 6.10 -26.37
N GLU A 16 23.90 5.82 -25.13
CA GLU A 16 23.04 5.08 -24.22
C GLU A 16 21.67 5.77 -24.22
N PRO A 17 20.55 5.01 -24.34
CA PRO A 17 19.24 5.62 -24.27
C PRO A 17 19.16 6.41 -22.97
N ALA A 18 18.75 7.69 -23.08
CA ALA A 18 18.55 8.53 -21.91
C ALA A 18 17.72 7.75 -20.87
N PRO A 19 18.08 7.80 -19.57
CA PRO A 19 17.27 7.15 -18.54
C PRO A 19 15.82 7.60 -18.72
N PRO A 20 14.84 6.69 -18.56
CA PRO A 20 13.44 7.05 -18.69
C PRO A 20 13.17 8.30 -17.84
N PRO A 21 12.39 9.27 -18.34
CA PRO A 21 12.11 10.48 -17.58
C PRO A 21 11.61 10.07 -16.19
N ALA A 22 12.25 10.61 -15.15
CA ALA A 22 11.92 10.28 -13.77
C ALA A 22 10.42 10.45 -13.57
N ASP A 23 9.75 9.40 -13.08
CA ASP A 23 8.32 9.41 -12.78
C ASP A 23 8.01 10.68 -11.95
N PRO A 24 7.25 11.65 -12.50
CA PRO A 24 7.00 12.91 -11.80
C PRO A 24 6.33 12.71 -10.44
N VAL A 25 5.49 11.67 -10.30
CA VAL A 25 4.87 11.33 -9.01
C VAL A 25 5.92 10.83 -8.03
N ALA A 26 6.80 9.91 -8.45
CA ALA A 26 7.85 9.38 -7.60
C ALA A 26 8.85 10.48 -7.19
N ALA A 27 9.25 11.35 -8.11
CA ALA A 27 10.14 12.47 -7.84
C ALA A 27 9.53 13.45 -6.80
N LEU A 28 8.27 13.84 -6.99
CA LEU A 28 7.55 14.69 -6.03
C LEU A 28 7.35 14.01 -4.68
N THR A 29 7.12 12.70 -4.66
CA THR A 29 6.97 11.92 -3.43
C THR A 29 8.29 11.87 -2.66
N ALA A 30 9.41 11.63 -3.34
CA ALA A 30 10.73 11.64 -2.73
C ALA A 30 11.08 13.03 -2.16
N GLU A 31 10.76 14.12 -2.88
CA GLU A 31 10.93 15.48 -2.36
C GLU A 31 10.05 15.75 -1.14
N TYR A 32 8.83 15.20 -1.10
CA TYR A 32 7.93 15.30 0.04
C TYR A 32 8.52 14.56 1.25
N GLU A 33 8.96 13.32 1.07
CA GLU A 33 9.52 12.48 2.14
C GLU A 33 10.82 13.05 2.71
N ALA A 34 11.69 13.62 1.86
CA ALA A 34 12.96 14.23 2.26
C ALA A 34 12.83 15.62 2.92
N SER A 35 11.63 16.20 2.97
CA SER A 35 11.42 17.56 3.46
C SER A 35 11.37 17.63 4.99
N ASP A 36 12.29 18.36 5.63
CA ASP A 36 12.31 18.57 7.10
C ASP A 36 11.16 19.44 7.67
N LEU A 37 10.20 19.85 6.82
CA LEU A 37 9.00 20.56 7.25
C LEU A 37 8.15 19.69 8.19
N ASP A 38 7.51 20.35 9.15
CA ASP A 38 6.38 19.80 9.91
C ASP A 38 5.39 19.09 8.96
N PRO A 39 4.87 17.89 9.29
CA PRO A 39 4.07 17.09 8.37
C PRO A 39 2.89 17.84 7.74
N ARG A 40 2.25 18.76 8.48
CA ARG A 40 1.15 19.57 7.95
C ARG A 40 1.66 20.60 6.95
N LEU A 41 2.71 21.35 7.30
CA LEU A 41 3.29 22.35 6.39
C LEU A 41 3.87 21.69 5.13
N ARG A 42 4.41 20.48 5.30
CA ARG A 42 4.85 19.61 4.21
C ARG A 42 3.67 19.29 3.28
N TYR A 43 2.55 18.79 3.80
CA TYR A 43 1.35 18.55 2.98
C TYR A 43 0.87 19.82 2.25
N GLU A 44 0.73 20.94 2.96
CA GLU A 44 0.26 22.21 2.38
C GLU A 44 1.17 22.73 1.25
N LYS A 45 2.48 22.52 1.36
CA LYS A 45 3.46 22.88 0.33
C LYS A 45 3.36 22.00 -0.92
N PHE A 46 3.13 20.69 -0.74
CA PHE A 46 3.23 19.72 -1.83
C PHE A 46 1.89 19.41 -2.51
N GLN A 47 0.77 19.47 -1.79
CA GLN A 47 -0.57 19.20 -2.35
C GLN A 47 -0.85 19.98 -3.66
N PRO A 48 -0.56 21.30 -3.78
CA PRO A 48 -0.80 22.04 -5.01
C PRO A 48 0.01 21.52 -6.20
N ARG A 49 1.20 20.94 -5.97
CA ARG A 49 2.06 20.38 -7.02
C ARG A 49 1.48 19.08 -7.60
N PHE A 50 0.90 18.24 -6.73
CA PHE A 50 0.18 17.04 -7.17
C PHE A 50 -1.13 17.38 -7.88
N LEU A 51 -1.87 18.39 -7.42
CA LEU A 51 -3.06 18.89 -8.13
C LEU A 51 -2.70 19.40 -9.54
N ALA A 52 -1.65 20.20 -9.67
CA ALA A 52 -1.16 20.67 -10.96
C ALA A 52 -0.70 19.52 -11.89
N LEU A 53 -0.14 18.44 -11.32
CA LEU A 53 0.21 17.24 -12.09
C LEU A 53 -1.05 16.50 -12.59
N VAL A 54 -2.10 16.40 -11.78
CA VAL A 54 -3.39 15.82 -12.21
C VAL A 54 -3.99 16.62 -13.37
N GLU A 55 -3.90 17.95 -13.33
CA GLU A 55 -4.44 18.85 -14.36
C GLU A 55 -3.65 18.82 -15.67
N SER A 56 -2.31 18.77 -15.58
CA SER A 56 -1.42 18.86 -16.75
C SER A 56 -1.07 17.53 -17.39
N ALA A 57 -1.17 16.41 -16.66
CA ALA A 57 -0.79 15.10 -17.19
C ALA A 57 -1.74 14.63 -18.30
N ALA A 58 -1.19 14.43 -19.50
CA ALA A 58 -1.91 13.84 -20.62
C ALA A 58 -2.17 12.33 -20.42
N GLU A 59 -1.21 11.64 -19.81
CA GLU A 59 -1.24 10.20 -19.54
C GLU A 59 -2.25 9.87 -18.41
N PRO A 60 -3.24 8.99 -18.65
CA PRO A 60 -4.22 8.60 -17.63
C PRO A 60 -3.59 7.99 -16.38
N GLU A 61 -2.59 7.12 -16.53
CA GLU A 61 -1.98 6.41 -15.40
C GLU A 61 -1.14 7.32 -14.52
N LEU A 62 -0.42 8.30 -15.11
CA LEU A 62 0.23 9.38 -14.35
C LEU A 62 -0.79 10.20 -13.53
N ARG A 63 -1.94 10.57 -14.11
CA ARG A 63 -3.03 11.24 -13.38
C ARG A 63 -3.54 10.39 -12.22
N LEU A 64 -3.71 9.09 -12.45
CA LEU A 64 -4.15 8.16 -11.41
C LEU A 64 -3.16 8.08 -10.26
N ARG A 65 -1.86 7.90 -10.54
CA ARG A 65 -0.81 7.86 -9.50
C ARG A 65 -0.80 9.13 -8.65
N ALA A 66 -0.93 10.30 -9.28
CA ALA A 66 -1.03 11.57 -8.56
C ALA A 66 -2.30 11.66 -7.68
N ARG A 67 -3.44 11.16 -8.16
CA ARG A 67 -4.69 11.09 -7.37
C ARG A 67 -4.61 10.09 -6.22
N LEU A 68 -3.95 8.95 -6.40
CA LEU A 68 -3.74 7.98 -5.32
C LEU A 68 -2.86 8.56 -4.22
N TRP A 69 -1.83 9.34 -4.58
CA TRP A 69 -1.06 10.12 -3.61
C TRP A 69 -1.95 11.12 -2.85
N LEU A 70 -2.73 11.94 -3.58
CA LEU A 70 -3.65 12.91 -2.97
C LEU A 70 -4.68 12.25 -2.04
N PHE A 71 -5.19 11.08 -2.42
CA PHE A 71 -6.14 10.30 -1.63
C PHE A 71 -5.51 9.84 -0.31
N ARG A 72 -4.31 9.24 -0.36
CA ARG A 72 -3.58 8.77 0.83
C ARG A 72 -3.23 9.91 1.79
N GLU A 73 -2.68 11.01 1.26
CA GLU A 73 -2.22 12.13 2.08
C GLU A 73 -3.35 13.05 2.56
N MET A 74 -4.61 12.83 2.14
CA MET A 74 -5.75 13.64 2.55
C MET A 74 -6.01 13.64 4.06
N TRP A 75 -5.43 12.69 4.79
CA TRP A 75 -5.43 12.65 6.25
C TRP A 75 -5.07 13.99 6.91
N TRP A 76 -4.15 14.75 6.31
CA TRP A 76 -3.72 16.05 6.82
C TRP A 76 -4.82 17.12 6.75
N GLU A 77 -5.89 16.89 5.99
CA GLU A 77 -7.05 17.78 5.93
C GLU A 77 -8.06 17.58 7.07
N GLN A 78 -7.94 16.53 7.89
CA GLN A 78 -8.89 16.25 8.98
C GLN A 78 -9.12 17.45 9.92
N GLN A 79 -8.09 18.27 10.14
CA GLN A 79 -8.11 19.44 11.03
C GLN A 79 -8.92 20.61 10.45
N ARG A 80 -9.07 20.66 9.12
CA ARG A 80 -9.84 21.69 8.41
C ARG A 80 -11.32 21.31 8.27
N GLY A 81 -11.67 20.06 8.58
CA GLY A 81 -12.98 19.47 8.31
C GLY A 81 -13.17 19.12 6.83
N GLY A 82 -14.16 18.27 6.54
CA GLY A 82 -14.49 17.90 5.16
C GLY A 82 -13.65 16.80 4.53
N MET A 83 -12.69 16.20 5.27
CA MET A 83 -11.81 15.15 4.75
C MET A 83 -12.59 13.95 4.20
N TYR A 84 -13.65 13.51 4.90
CA TYR A 84 -14.44 12.36 4.47
C TYR A 84 -15.24 12.64 3.20
N GLU A 85 -15.78 13.86 3.06
CA GLU A 85 -16.52 14.29 1.88
C GLU A 85 -15.60 14.37 0.66
N LYS A 86 -14.43 15.02 0.82
CA LYS A 86 -13.43 15.17 -0.26
C LYS A 86 -12.82 13.84 -0.68
N SER A 87 -12.53 12.95 0.26
CA SER A 87 -11.96 11.63 -0.05
C SER A 87 -13.00 10.75 -0.74
N ALA A 88 -14.27 10.80 -0.34
CA ALA A 88 -15.35 10.10 -1.03
C ALA A 88 -15.52 10.63 -2.47
N GLU A 89 -15.49 11.94 -2.68
CA GLU A 89 -15.56 12.54 -4.02
C GLU A 89 -14.36 12.13 -4.90
N LEU A 90 -13.15 12.16 -4.33
CA LEU A 90 -11.94 11.73 -5.03
C LEU A 90 -11.98 10.24 -5.36
N PHE A 91 -12.48 9.40 -4.44
CA PHE A 91 -12.68 7.97 -4.68
C PHE A 91 -13.62 7.71 -5.87
N GLU A 92 -14.79 8.39 -5.90
CA GLU A 92 -15.71 8.26 -7.04
C GLU A 92 -15.10 8.76 -8.35
N THR A 93 -14.33 9.84 -8.31
CA THR A 93 -13.61 10.35 -9.48
C THR A 93 -12.59 9.35 -9.99
N ILE A 94 -11.80 8.74 -9.09
CA ILE A 94 -10.84 7.69 -9.45
C ILE A 94 -11.56 6.49 -10.07
N LEU A 95 -12.63 5.98 -9.45
CA LEU A 95 -13.37 4.83 -10.00
C LEU A 95 -13.99 5.11 -11.36
N ARG A 96 -14.52 6.31 -11.57
CA ARG A 96 -15.16 6.70 -12.84
C ARG A 96 -14.16 6.81 -13.98
N GLU A 97 -12.97 7.36 -13.71
CA GLU A 97 -11.99 7.64 -14.76
C GLU A 97 -10.97 6.51 -14.95
N HIS A 98 -10.75 5.67 -13.93
CA HIS A 98 -9.68 4.69 -13.88
C HIS A 98 -10.12 3.31 -13.38
N GLY A 99 -11.41 2.99 -13.51
CA GLY A 99 -12.04 1.78 -12.96
C GLY A 99 -11.37 0.44 -13.35
N ASP A 100 -10.70 0.41 -14.50
CA ASP A 100 -10.00 -0.76 -15.03
C ASP A 100 -8.48 -0.75 -14.75
N SER A 101 -7.98 0.07 -13.82
CA SER A 101 -6.55 0.08 -13.48
C SER A 101 -6.22 -0.91 -12.36
N PRO A 102 -5.10 -1.66 -12.43
CA PRO A 102 -4.63 -2.47 -11.31
C PRO A 102 -4.13 -1.62 -10.14
N LEU A 103 -3.78 -0.34 -10.36
CA LEU A 103 -3.32 0.58 -9.32
C LEU A 103 -4.41 0.92 -8.30
N LEU A 104 -5.67 0.58 -8.58
CA LEU A 104 -6.77 0.73 -7.62
C LEU A 104 -6.60 -0.13 -6.36
N ALA A 105 -5.66 -1.09 -6.35
CA ALA A 105 -5.30 -1.87 -5.16
C ALA A 105 -4.79 -0.99 -4.00
N ALA A 106 -4.30 0.22 -4.29
CA ALA A 106 -3.88 1.19 -3.27
C ALA A 106 -5.06 1.82 -2.48
N LEU A 107 -6.29 1.78 -3.01
CA LEU A 107 -7.45 2.44 -2.38
C LEU A 107 -7.87 1.78 -1.06
N PRO A 108 -8.01 0.43 -0.95
CA PRO A 108 -8.31 -0.21 0.32
C PRO A 108 -7.22 -0.03 1.38
N GLU A 109 -5.95 0.02 0.98
CA GLU A 109 -4.83 0.29 1.88
C GLU A 109 -4.96 1.68 2.51
N SER A 110 -5.29 2.68 1.69
CA SER A 110 -5.49 4.07 2.10
C SER A 110 -6.91 4.37 2.61
N GLY A 111 -7.74 3.35 2.86
CA GLY A 111 -9.15 3.53 3.22
C GLY A 111 -9.41 4.26 4.55
N PHE A 112 -8.37 4.57 5.33
CA PHE A 112 -8.49 5.33 6.57
C PHE A 112 -9.00 6.77 6.37
N VAL A 113 -8.80 7.35 5.18
CA VAL A 113 -9.36 8.68 4.83
C VAL A 113 -10.86 8.64 4.54
N LEU A 114 -11.44 7.45 4.30
CA LEU A 114 -12.89 7.26 4.17
C LEU A 114 -13.53 7.09 5.55
N ARG A 115 -14.79 7.52 5.65
CA ARG A 115 -15.59 7.32 6.86
C ARG A 115 -15.86 5.83 7.06
N SER A 116 -15.95 5.38 8.31
CA SER A 116 -16.05 3.95 8.64
C SER A 116 -17.23 3.24 7.97
N ASP A 117 -18.37 3.92 7.85
CA ASP A 117 -19.59 3.43 7.17
C ASP A 117 -19.45 3.36 5.64
N GLN A 118 -18.48 4.05 5.05
CA GLN A 118 -18.24 4.07 3.61
C GLN A 118 -17.25 2.99 3.14
N ARG A 119 -16.36 2.51 4.01
CA ARG A 119 -15.22 1.64 3.63
C ARG A 119 -15.65 0.31 3.02
N ILE A 120 -16.43 -0.50 3.74
CA ILE A 120 -16.88 -1.81 3.24
C ILE A 120 -17.70 -1.67 1.94
N PRO A 121 -18.69 -0.75 1.84
CA PRO A 121 -19.38 -0.50 0.57
C PRO A 121 -18.44 -0.12 -0.58
N ALA A 122 -17.44 0.74 -0.34
CA ALA A 122 -16.45 1.12 -1.33
C ALA A 122 -15.60 -0.07 -1.81
N PHE A 123 -15.15 -0.91 -0.87
CA PHE A 123 -14.32 -2.09 -1.19
C PHE A 123 -15.12 -3.17 -1.93
N ARG A 124 -16.41 -3.36 -1.62
CA ARG A 124 -17.28 -4.25 -2.40
C ARG A 124 -17.41 -3.80 -3.85
N ARG A 125 -17.57 -2.49 -4.08
CA ARG A 125 -17.62 -1.94 -5.45
C ARG A 125 -16.33 -2.22 -6.23
N LEU A 126 -15.17 -2.12 -5.58
CA LEU A 126 -13.88 -2.50 -6.18
C LEU A 126 -13.83 -3.99 -6.53
N LEU A 127 -14.21 -4.85 -5.58
CA LEU A 127 -14.23 -6.30 -5.74
C LEU A 127 -15.16 -6.77 -6.87
N GLU A 128 -16.31 -6.11 -7.03
CA GLU A 128 -17.31 -6.42 -8.05
C GLU A 128 -16.92 -5.94 -9.45
N ARG A 129 -16.31 -4.75 -9.56
CA ARG A 129 -16.07 -4.09 -10.85
C ARG A 129 -14.71 -4.40 -11.44
N SER A 130 -13.66 -4.50 -10.63
CA SER A 130 -12.31 -4.62 -11.14
C SER A 130 -12.04 -6.03 -11.70
N PRO A 131 -11.41 -6.17 -12.86
CA PRO A 131 -10.95 -7.47 -13.34
C PRO A 131 -9.66 -7.94 -12.66
N HIS A 132 -8.92 -7.05 -12.01
CA HIS A 132 -7.55 -7.28 -11.56
C HIS A 132 -7.45 -8.07 -10.24
N PRO A 133 -6.65 -9.15 -10.18
CA PRO A 133 -6.45 -9.94 -8.97
C PRO A 133 -5.97 -9.11 -7.77
N GLU A 134 -5.05 -8.17 -7.97
CA GLU A 134 -4.47 -7.32 -6.93
C GLU A 134 -5.54 -6.43 -6.28
N VAL A 135 -6.43 -5.87 -7.10
CA VAL A 135 -7.54 -5.02 -6.61
C VAL A 135 -8.54 -5.87 -5.82
N LYS A 136 -8.86 -7.07 -6.30
CA LYS A 136 -9.76 -8.00 -5.60
C LYS A 136 -9.18 -8.47 -4.27
N ALA A 137 -7.88 -8.76 -4.24
CA ALA A 137 -7.17 -9.14 -3.02
C ALA A 137 -7.16 -8.00 -1.99
N ALA A 138 -6.77 -6.79 -2.41
CA ALA A 138 -6.78 -5.60 -1.56
C ALA A 138 -8.19 -5.29 -1.02
N ALA A 139 -9.22 -5.41 -1.87
CA ALA A 139 -10.61 -5.19 -1.47
C ALA A 139 -11.09 -6.23 -0.45
N LEU A 140 -10.85 -7.52 -0.68
CA LEU A 140 -11.19 -8.59 0.27
C LEU A 140 -10.46 -8.42 1.60
N PHE A 141 -9.17 -8.08 1.56
CA PHE A 141 -8.41 -7.80 2.77
C PHE A 141 -8.95 -6.58 3.52
N GLY A 142 -9.27 -5.50 2.81
CA GLY A 142 -9.92 -4.32 3.36
C GLY A 142 -11.24 -4.65 4.05
N ILE A 143 -12.12 -5.43 3.41
CA ILE A 143 -13.39 -5.89 3.99
C ILE A 143 -13.13 -6.71 5.26
N GLY A 144 -12.24 -7.71 5.19
CA GLY A 144 -11.91 -8.56 6.32
C GLY A 144 -11.38 -7.77 7.53
N ARG A 145 -10.47 -6.81 7.28
CA ARG A 145 -9.88 -5.95 8.31
C ARG A 145 -10.90 -5.01 8.96
N GLU A 146 -11.77 -4.37 8.16
CA GLU A 146 -12.81 -3.49 8.70
C GLU A 146 -13.88 -4.30 9.45
N ALA A 147 -14.26 -5.47 8.95
CA ALA A 147 -15.17 -6.38 9.62
C ALA A 147 -14.64 -6.85 10.97
N PHE A 148 -13.35 -7.23 11.04
CA PHE A 148 -12.70 -7.62 12.29
C PHE A 148 -12.77 -6.51 13.37
N ARG A 149 -12.61 -5.24 12.97
CA ARG A 149 -12.63 -4.08 13.87
C ARG A 149 -14.04 -3.59 14.24
N SER A 150 -15.07 -4.10 13.58
CA SER A 150 -16.43 -3.59 13.71
C SER A 150 -17.08 -3.93 15.07
N ARG A 151 -17.80 -2.94 15.63
CA ARG A 151 -18.67 -3.15 16.79
C ARG A 151 -20.03 -3.76 16.42
N ASP A 152 -20.41 -3.71 15.15
CA ASP A 152 -21.64 -4.32 14.63
C ASP A 152 -21.45 -5.84 14.44
N PRO A 153 -22.23 -6.69 15.15
CA PRO A 153 -22.16 -8.14 14.99
C PRO A 153 -22.42 -8.66 13.56
N GLU A 154 -23.29 -8.00 12.79
CA GLU A 154 -23.61 -8.43 11.43
C GLU A 154 -22.45 -8.15 10.48
N VAL A 155 -21.83 -6.98 10.61
CA VAL A 155 -20.61 -6.66 9.86
C VAL A 155 -19.46 -7.58 10.25
N ARG A 156 -19.31 -7.93 11.55
CA ARG A 156 -18.27 -8.88 11.99
C ARG A 156 -18.37 -10.25 11.33
N LYS A 157 -19.58 -10.73 11.00
CA LYS A 157 -19.77 -12.01 10.31
C LYS A 157 -19.14 -12.04 8.92
N GLU A 158 -18.90 -10.88 8.32
CA GLU A 158 -18.27 -10.78 6.99
C GLU A 158 -16.77 -11.06 7.00
N MET A 159 -16.12 -10.95 8.16
CA MET A 159 -14.67 -11.12 8.28
C MET A 159 -14.22 -12.48 7.74
N LYS A 160 -14.81 -13.55 8.26
CA LYS A 160 -14.44 -14.93 7.92
C LYS A 160 -14.60 -15.22 6.41
N PRO A 161 -15.77 -15.02 5.78
CA PRO A 161 -15.93 -15.32 4.35
C PRO A 161 -15.03 -14.45 3.45
N ALA A 162 -14.78 -13.18 3.81
CA ALA A 162 -13.87 -12.32 3.05
C ALA A 162 -12.42 -12.85 3.09
N LEU A 163 -11.93 -13.22 4.28
CA LEU A 163 -10.55 -13.69 4.46
C LEU A 163 -10.34 -15.13 3.95
N GLU A 164 -11.33 -16.01 4.09
CA GLU A 164 -11.27 -17.36 3.50
C GLU A 164 -11.21 -17.29 1.97
N ARG A 165 -11.99 -16.38 1.38
CA ARG A 165 -11.92 -16.12 -0.06
C ARG A 165 -10.58 -15.52 -0.47
N LEU A 166 -10.06 -14.56 0.31
CA LEU A 166 -8.74 -13.97 0.08
C LEU A 166 -7.64 -15.04 0.05
N ALA A 167 -7.59 -15.89 1.08
CA ALA A 167 -6.60 -16.95 1.21
C ALA A 167 -6.69 -17.96 0.05
N ARG A 168 -7.91 -18.36 -0.33
CA ARG A 168 -8.14 -19.36 -1.37
C ARG A 168 -7.83 -18.85 -2.77
N ASP A 169 -8.31 -17.65 -3.10
CA ASP A 169 -8.30 -17.16 -4.48
C ASP A 169 -7.06 -16.30 -4.79
N TYR A 170 -6.45 -15.69 -3.76
CA TYR A 170 -5.39 -14.67 -3.90
C TYR A 170 -4.27 -14.81 -2.87
N GLY A 171 -4.16 -15.95 -2.17
CA GLY A 171 -3.24 -16.13 -1.05
C GLY A 171 -1.76 -15.92 -1.39
N ASP A 172 -1.35 -16.25 -2.61
CA ASP A 172 0.05 -16.13 -3.07
C ASP A 172 0.43 -14.72 -3.50
N LEU A 173 -0.53 -13.81 -3.66
CA LEU A 173 -0.24 -12.43 -4.03
C LEU A 173 0.49 -11.72 -2.89
N ARG A 174 1.54 -10.98 -3.25
CA ARG A 174 2.37 -10.24 -2.30
C ARG A 174 1.59 -9.06 -1.72
N PHE A 175 1.80 -8.85 -0.43
CA PHE A 175 1.42 -7.64 0.28
C PHE A 175 2.63 -7.12 1.05
N HIS A 176 3.29 -6.09 0.52
CA HIS A 176 4.59 -5.61 1.00
C HIS A 176 5.63 -6.74 1.16
N PHE A 177 6.01 -7.06 2.40
CA PHE A 177 7.00 -8.07 2.78
C PHE A 177 6.39 -9.45 3.13
N THR A 178 5.07 -9.62 3.00
CA THR A 178 4.33 -10.87 3.29
C THR A 178 3.41 -11.22 2.11
N THR A 179 2.52 -12.19 2.27
CA THR A 179 1.46 -12.53 1.31
C THR A 179 0.07 -12.31 1.90
N TYR A 180 -0.93 -12.14 1.05
CA TYR A 180 -2.32 -12.08 1.52
C TYR A 180 -2.77 -13.36 2.22
N GLY A 181 -2.21 -14.51 1.88
CA GLY A 181 -2.49 -15.79 2.55
C GLY A 181 -2.00 -15.81 3.99
N GLU A 182 -0.78 -15.34 4.25
CA GLU A 182 -0.24 -15.21 5.61
C GLU A 182 -1.06 -14.22 6.45
N LEU A 183 -1.45 -13.09 5.87
CA LEU A 183 -2.34 -12.12 6.53
C LEU A 183 -3.71 -12.74 6.85
N ALA A 184 -4.35 -13.39 5.88
CA ALA A 184 -5.65 -14.03 6.09
C ALA A 184 -5.58 -15.09 7.19
N ALA A 185 -4.52 -15.91 7.21
CA ALA A 185 -4.29 -16.89 8.27
C ALA A 185 -4.18 -16.24 9.66
N ALA A 186 -3.43 -15.14 9.78
CA ALA A 186 -3.27 -14.43 11.05
C ALA A 186 -4.60 -13.89 11.61
N PHE A 187 -5.50 -13.41 10.74
CA PHE A 187 -6.83 -12.95 11.16
C PHE A 187 -7.81 -14.10 11.44
N LEU A 188 -7.73 -15.22 10.69
CA LEU A 188 -8.64 -16.36 10.83
C LEU A 188 -8.29 -17.25 12.03
N ALA A 189 -7.02 -17.32 12.40
CA ALA A 189 -6.51 -18.11 13.51
C ALA A 189 -5.65 -17.26 14.47
N PRO A 190 -6.22 -16.22 15.10
CA PRO A 190 -5.48 -15.39 16.04
C PRO A 190 -5.10 -16.21 17.28
N HIS A 191 -3.97 -15.88 17.91
CA HIS A 191 -3.64 -16.44 19.21
C HIS A 191 -4.74 -16.13 20.23
N PRO A 192 -5.23 -17.13 21.00
CA PRO A 192 -6.22 -16.90 22.03
C PRO A 192 -5.64 -16.00 23.14
N ARG A 193 -6.48 -15.17 23.75
CA ARG A 193 -6.03 -14.20 24.77
C ARG A 193 -5.32 -14.87 25.94
N GLU A 194 -5.74 -16.08 26.29
CA GLU A 194 -5.19 -16.89 27.37
C GLU A 194 -3.76 -17.38 27.06
N ALA A 195 -3.42 -17.55 25.78
CA ALA A 195 -2.06 -17.88 25.34
C ALA A 195 -1.14 -16.66 25.33
N LEU A 196 -1.68 -15.44 25.27
CA LEU A 196 -0.95 -14.17 25.30
C LEU A 196 -0.90 -13.54 26.71
N ALA A 197 -1.35 -14.26 27.74
CA ALA A 197 -1.41 -13.76 29.11
C ALA A 197 -0.03 -13.74 29.79
N VAL A 198 0.11 -12.91 30.82
CA VAL A 198 1.32 -12.84 31.67
C VAL A 198 1.68 -14.23 32.20
N GLY A 199 2.97 -14.57 32.14
CA GLY A 199 3.49 -15.87 32.57
C GLY A 199 3.37 -16.99 31.53
N ARG A 200 2.77 -16.73 30.37
CA ARG A 200 2.85 -17.63 29.20
C ARG A 200 4.11 -17.37 28.39
N VAL A 201 4.53 -18.39 27.65
CA VAL A 201 5.62 -18.27 26.68
C VAL A 201 5.12 -17.39 25.53
N ALA A 202 5.86 -16.32 25.20
CA ALA A 202 5.55 -15.48 24.06
C ALA A 202 5.55 -16.33 22.77
N PRO A 203 4.59 -16.14 21.85
CA PRO A 203 4.60 -16.81 20.56
C PRO A 203 5.92 -16.58 19.82
N GLU A 204 6.36 -17.58 19.07
CA GLU A 204 7.55 -17.43 18.24
C GLU A 204 7.30 -16.33 17.19
N ILE A 205 8.29 -15.47 17.01
CA ILE A 205 8.29 -14.46 15.95
C ILE A 205 9.49 -14.77 15.08
N VAL A 206 9.23 -15.07 13.81
CA VAL A 206 10.25 -15.25 12.80
C VAL A 206 10.12 -14.12 11.80
N GLY A 207 11.24 -13.49 11.47
CA GLY A 207 11.26 -12.38 10.53
C GLY A 207 12.65 -12.17 9.97
N ARG A 208 12.85 -10.99 9.37
CA ARG A 208 14.16 -10.53 8.94
C ARG A 208 14.48 -9.18 9.57
N THR A 209 15.73 -8.96 9.91
CA THR A 209 16.23 -7.64 10.32
C THR A 209 16.25 -6.67 9.13
N VAL A 210 16.51 -5.39 9.40
CA VAL A 210 16.70 -4.36 8.34
C VAL A 210 17.86 -4.69 7.40
N ASP A 211 18.85 -5.46 7.87
CA ASP A 211 19.99 -5.94 7.09
C ASP A 211 19.69 -7.26 6.34
N GLY A 212 18.46 -7.78 6.49
CA GLY A 212 18.00 -8.99 5.81
C GLY A 212 18.35 -10.31 6.50
N GLU A 213 18.98 -10.26 7.68
CA GLU A 213 19.33 -11.44 8.46
C GLU A 213 18.09 -12.08 9.10
N GLU A 214 18.10 -13.40 9.28
CA GLU A 214 17.01 -14.10 9.96
C GLU A 214 16.94 -13.67 11.43
N LEU A 215 15.73 -13.37 11.90
CA LEU A 215 15.45 -13.03 13.29
C LEU A 215 14.46 -14.04 13.87
N ARG A 216 14.79 -14.64 15.02
CA ARG A 216 13.85 -15.41 15.84
C ARG A 216 13.77 -14.82 17.23
N LEU A 217 12.56 -14.73 17.79
CA LEU A 217 12.39 -14.27 19.16
C LEU A 217 13.09 -15.19 20.16
N SER A 218 13.08 -16.50 19.90
CA SER A 218 13.73 -17.49 20.76
C SER A 218 15.25 -17.35 20.86
N ASP A 219 15.91 -16.67 19.91
CA ASP A 219 17.37 -16.44 19.96
C ASP A 219 17.78 -15.50 21.10
N PHE A 220 16.83 -14.73 21.66
CA PHE A 220 17.07 -13.80 22.76
C PHE A 220 16.84 -14.41 24.16
N ARG A 221 16.61 -15.73 24.25
CA ARG A 221 16.41 -16.41 25.55
C ARG A 221 17.60 -16.18 26.50
N GLY A 222 17.29 -16.06 27.79
CA GLY A 222 18.27 -15.72 28.82
C GLY A 222 18.51 -14.22 29.00
N ARG A 223 17.85 -13.37 28.20
CA ARG A 223 17.83 -11.91 28.34
C ARG A 223 16.44 -11.41 28.71
N VAL A 224 16.37 -10.20 29.27
CA VAL A 224 15.11 -9.44 29.34
C VAL A 224 14.90 -8.79 27.97
N VAL A 225 13.76 -9.08 27.34
CA VAL A 225 13.41 -8.60 26.00
C VAL A 225 12.17 -7.73 26.10
N VAL A 226 12.23 -6.54 25.49
CA VAL A 226 11.06 -5.69 25.25
C VAL A 226 10.72 -5.79 23.77
N LEU A 227 9.48 -6.16 23.46
CA LEU A 227 8.97 -6.16 22.10
C LEU A 227 8.17 -4.88 21.86
N ASP A 228 8.63 -4.11 20.88
CA ASP A 228 7.97 -2.89 20.43
C ASP A 228 7.49 -3.09 18.98
N PHE A 229 6.18 -2.97 18.77
CA PHE A 229 5.56 -3.09 17.45
C PHE A 229 5.36 -1.68 16.89
N TRP A 230 6.33 -1.22 16.10
CA TRP A 230 6.42 0.14 15.56
C TRP A 230 6.67 0.16 14.05
N GLY A 231 6.64 1.35 13.46
CA GLY A 231 6.99 1.64 12.07
C GLY A 231 7.07 3.15 11.85
N ASP A 232 7.60 3.55 10.70
CA ASP A 232 7.85 4.94 10.28
C ASP A 232 6.64 5.62 9.61
N TRP A 233 5.48 4.96 9.66
CA TRP A 233 4.23 5.32 8.98
C TRP A 233 3.76 6.77 9.17
#